data_AF-X1DLI3-F1
#
_entry.id   AF-X1DLI3-F1
#
_cell.length_a   1.000
_cell.length_b   1.000
_cell.length_c   1.000
_cell.angle_alpha   90.00
_cell.angle_beta   90.00
_cell.angle_gamma   90.00
#
_symmetry.space_group_name_H-M   'P 1'
#
loop_
_entity.id
_entity.type
_entity.pdbx_description
1 polymer ?
#
loop_
_entity_poly.entity_id
_entity_poly.type
_entity_poly.pdbx_seq_one_letter_code
_entity_poly.pdbx_strand_id
1 'polypeptide(L)'
;MSKTVKGVIIPRLIVLLSIILVPLSIFLIFSLVDFNLWYSNDASLNFFVIKILSPIVYSVSWLFFLILFANRFANTMESFDDKISVVPSRLKFFYGINAVYILFIFV
;
A
#
# COMPACT_ATOMS: atom_id res chain seq x y z
N MET A 1 -31.19 -4.23 4.42
CA MET A 1 -30.33 -4.08 5.62
C MET A 1 -28.95 -4.71 5.51
N SER A 2 -28.74 -5.84 4.82
CA SER A 2 -27.40 -6.48 4.70
C SER A 2 -26.35 -5.67 3.88
N LYS A 3 -26.78 -4.89 2.88
CA LYS A 3 -25.86 -4.12 2.02
C LYS A 3 -25.22 -2.91 2.72
N THR A 4 -25.94 -2.21 3.59
CA THR A 4 -25.43 -1.00 4.27
C THR A 4 -24.37 -1.30 5.32
N VAL A 5 -24.49 -2.43 6.02
CA VAL A 5 -23.49 -2.86 7.01
C VAL A 5 -22.21 -3.36 6.33
N LYS A 6 -22.34 -4.10 5.21
CA LYS A 6 -21.18 -4.53 4.40
C LYS A 6 -20.43 -3.35 3.77
N GLY A 7 -21.15 -2.35 3.23
CA GLY A 7 -20.55 -1.17 2.60
C GLY A 7 -19.70 -0.33 3.55
N VAL A 8 -20.06 -0.26 4.84
CA VAL A 8 -19.31 0.53 5.83
C VAL A 8 -18.16 -0.25 6.48
N ILE A 9 -18.35 -1.55 6.75
CA ILE A 9 -17.36 -2.35 7.50
C ILE A 9 -16.17 -2.75 6.63
N ILE A 10 -16.41 -3.16 5.37
CA ILE A 10 -15.36 -3.69 4.50
C ILE A 10 -14.27 -2.63 4.21
N PRO A 11 -14.61 -1.40 3.77
CA PRO A 11 -13.62 -0.36 3.50
C PRO A 11 -12.78 0.01 4.73
N ARG A 12 -13.42 0.12 5.90
CA ARG A 12 -12.73 0.42 7.16
C ARG A 12 -11.79 -0.70 7.59
N LEU A 13 -12.18 -1.95 7.36
CA LEU A 13 -11.32 -3.11 7.62
C LEU A 13 -10.11 -3.13 6.67
N ILE A 14 -10.27 -2.73 5.41
CA ILE A 14 -9.16 -2.55 4.46
C ILE A 14 -8.20 -1.45 4.95
N VAL A 15 -8.71 -0.33 5.46
CA VAL A 15 -7.85 0.73 6.04
C VAL A 15 -7.06 0.18 7.23
N LEU A 16 -7.71 -0.54 8.14
CA LEU A 16 -7.06 -1.16 9.30
C LEU A 16 -5.98 -2.17 8.89
N LEU A 17 -6.26 -3.03 7.91
CA LEU A 17 -5.26 -3.95 7.37
C LEU A 17 -4.09 -3.19 6.74
N SER A 18 -4.36 -2.09 6.02
CA SER A 18 -3.33 -1.28 5.38
C SER A 18 -2.37 -0.65 6.38
N ILE A 19 -2.87 -0.22 7.55
CA ILE A 19 -2.04 0.33 8.64
C ILE A 19 -0.97 -0.68 9.11
N ILE A 20 -1.23 -1.98 9.01
CA ILE A 20 -0.28 -3.02 9.40
C ILE A 20 0.55 -3.47 8.20
N LEU A 21 -0.10 -3.75 7.07
CA LEU A 21 0.55 -4.34 5.90
C LEU A 21 1.53 -3.38 5.21
N VAL A 22 1.25 -2.08 5.19
CA VAL A 22 2.13 -1.10 4.53
C VAL A 22 3.46 -0.90 5.29
N PRO A 23 3.48 -0.65 6.61
CA PRO A 23 4.74 -0.64 7.37
C PRO A 23 5.51 -1.96 7.27
N LEU A 24 4.81 -3.10 7.33
CA LEU A 24 5.43 -4.41 7.21
C LEU A 24 6.09 -4.60 5.84
N SER A 25 5.42 -4.20 4.75
CA SER A 25 5.99 -4.31 3.40
C SER A 25 7.21 -3.41 3.22
N ILE A 26 7.18 -2.18 3.76
CA ILE A 26 8.34 -1.28 3.76
C ILE A 26 9.52 -1.93 4.49
N PHE A 27 9.29 -2.48 5.68
CA PHE A 27 10.34 -3.16 6.44
C PHE A 27 10.92 -4.36 5.67
N LEU A 28 10.06 -5.15 5.03
CA LEU A 28 10.48 -6.28 4.20
C LEU A 28 11.30 -5.83 2.98
N ILE A 29 10.89 -4.76 2.29
CA ILE A 29 11.62 -4.20 1.14
C ILE A 29 13.04 -3.81 1.56
N PHE A 30 13.17 -3.00 2.62
CA PHE A 30 14.50 -2.58 3.10
C PHE A 30 15.32 -3.75 3.65
N SER A 31 14.70 -4.81 4.15
CA SER A 31 15.40 -5.99 4.65
C SER A 31 15.89 -6.92 3.53
N LEU A 32 15.03 -7.20 2.54
CA LEU A 32 15.27 -8.19 1.49
C LEU A 32 16.06 -7.65 0.30
N VAL A 33 15.94 -6.35 0.02
CA VAL A 33 16.64 -5.72 -1.09
C VAL A 33 18.00 -5.19 -0.64
N ASP A 34 19.00 -5.39 -1.49
CA ASP A 34 20.36 -4.91 -1.29
C ASP A 34 20.47 -3.45 -1.75
N PHE A 35 20.08 -2.55 -0.85
CA PHE A 35 20.34 -1.11 -1.03
C PHE A 35 21.73 -0.76 -0.51
N ASN A 36 22.44 0.08 -1.25
CA ASN A 36 23.71 0.65 -0.85
C ASN A 36 23.62 2.18 -0.80
N LEU A 37 24.32 2.78 0.15
CA LEU A 37 24.45 4.22 0.22
C LEU A 37 25.34 4.71 -0.93
N TRP A 38 24.85 5.70 -1.67
CA TRP A 38 25.59 6.25 -2.82
C TRP A 38 26.88 6.98 -2.43
N TYR A 39 26.95 7.50 -1.20
CA TYR A 39 28.04 8.36 -0.71
C TYR A 39 29.04 7.65 0.22
N SER A 40 28.76 6.41 0.63
CA SER A 40 29.59 5.69 1.60
C SER A 40 29.53 4.18 1.43
N ASN A 41 30.69 3.54 1.54
CA ASN A 41 30.85 2.08 1.51
C ASN A 41 31.06 1.48 2.92
N ASP A 42 30.92 2.27 3.98
CA ASP A 42 31.03 1.75 5.35
C ASP A 42 29.82 0.85 5.66
N ALA A 43 30.11 -0.42 5.96
CA ALA A 43 29.11 -1.43 6.27
C ALA A 43 28.26 -1.09 7.50
N SER A 44 28.86 -0.45 8.51
CA SER A 44 28.15 -0.07 9.73
C SER A 44 27.13 1.03 9.43
N LEU A 45 27.59 2.07 8.73
CA LEU A 45 26.75 3.19 8.32
C LEU A 45 25.61 2.74 7.40
N ASN A 46 25.91 1.86 6.43
CA ASN A 46 24.91 1.30 5.52
C ASN A 46 23.84 0.52 6.29
N PHE A 47 24.23 -0.33 7.24
CA PHE A 47 23.29 -1.06 8.08
C PHE A 47 22.37 -0.14 8.88
N PHE A 48 22.91 0.85 9.60
CA PHE A 48 22.09 1.76 10.41
C PHE A 48 21.14 2.61 9.57
N VAL A 49 21.60 3.13 8.42
CA VAL A 49 20.76 4.02 7.59
C VAL A 49 19.74 3.23 6.79
N ILE A 50 20.16 2.16 6.10
CA ILE A 50 19.28 1.39 5.21
C ILE A 50 18.38 0.43 5.98
N LYS A 51 18.91 -0.34 6.93
CA LYS A 51 18.15 -1.40 7.59
C LYS A 51 17.35 -0.92 8.80
N ILE A 52 17.73 0.22 9.40
CA ILE A 52 17.04 0.77 10.58
C ILE A 52 16.36 2.10 10.28
N LEU A 53 17.13 3.15 9.98
CA LEU A 53 16.59 4.51 9.91
C LEU A 53 15.56 4.68 8.79
N SER A 54 15.89 4.20 7.59
CA SER A 54 15.01 4.33 6.41
C SER A 54 13.65 3.66 6.62
N PRO A 55 13.56 2.35 6.94
CA PRO A 55 12.26 1.70 7.12
C PRO A 55 11.46 2.32 8.27
N ILE A 56 12.10 2.81 9.34
CA ILE A 56 11.39 3.52 10.42
C ILE A 56 10.80 4.83 9.91
N VAL A 57 11.60 5.70 9.29
CA VAL A 57 11.14 7.01 8.79
C VAL A 57 10.00 6.85 7.79
N TYR A 58 10.14 5.91 6.84
CA TYR A 58 9.09 5.64 5.86
C TYR A 58 7.84 5.03 6.50
N SER A 59 7.98 4.06 7.41
CA SER A 59 6.85 3.41 8.08
C SER A 59 6.06 4.38 8.94
N VAL A 60 6.74 5.20 9.75
CA VAL A 60 6.09 6.19 10.63
C VAL A 60 5.38 7.25 9.80
N SER A 61 6.03 7.76 8.74
CA SER A 61 5.42 8.74 7.84
C SER A 61 4.16 8.17 7.18
N TRP A 62 4.21 6.92 6.70
CA TRP A 62 3.03 6.29 6.10
C TRP A 62 1.92 6.05 7.12
N LEU A 63 2.26 5.58 8.31
CA LEU A 63 1.29 5.36 9.38
C LEU A 63 0.60 6.67 9.75
N PHE A 64 1.34 7.78 9.84
CA PHE A 64 0.78 9.11 10.04
C PHE A 64 -0.24 9.49 8.95
N PHE A 65 0.10 9.33 7.68
CA PHE A 65 -0.81 9.64 6.57
C PHE A 65 -2.06 8.76 6.56
N LEU A 66 -1.92 7.46 6.84
CA LEU A 66 -3.04 6.52 6.88
C LEU A 66 -4.02 6.86 8.01
N ILE A 67 -3.52 7.27 9.17
CA ILE A 67 -4.38 7.72 10.28
C ILE A 67 -5.07 9.03 9.93
N LEU A 68 -4.31 10.03 9.46
CA LEU A 68 -4.84 11.36 9.16
C LEU A 68 -5.93 11.31 8.08
N PHE A 69 -5.77 10.46 7.08
CA PHE A 69 -6.69 10.32 5.96
C PHE A 69 -7.55 9.06 6.01
N ALA A 70 -7.66 8.38 7.17
CA ALA A 70 -8.36 7.09 7.30
C ALA A 70 -9.79 7.13 6.75
N ASN A 71 -10.56 8.15 7.13
CA ASN A 71 -11.95 8.32 6.66
C ASN A 71 -12.02 8.59 5.16
N ARG A 72 -11.11 9.42 4.63
CA ARG A 72 -11.06 9.75 3.21
C ARG A 72 -10.70 8.53 2.38
N PHE A 73 -9.78 7.71 2.87
CA PHE A 73 -9.39 6.46 2.24
C PHE A 73 -10.56 5.46 2.22
N ALA A 74 -11.25 5.28 3.36
CA ALA A 74 -12.43 4.43 3.44
C ALA A 74 -13.54 4.87 2.48
N ASN A 75 -13.88 6.16 2.44
CA ASN A 75 -14.92 6.70 1.56
C ASN A 75 -14.55 6.58 0.07
N THR A 76 -13.25 6.70 -0.25
CA THR A 76 -12.76 6.50 -1.63
C THR A 76 -12.91 5.04 -2.04
N MET A 77 -12.61 4.10 -1.14
CA MET A 77 -12.74 2.68 -1.40
C MET A 77 -14.21 2.26 -1.54
N GLU A 78 -15.11 2.83 -0.74
CA GLU A 78 -16.56 2.67 -0.90
C GLU A 78 -17.04 3.19 -2.26
N SER A 79 -16.62 4.40 -2.64
CA SER A 79 -16.95 4.98 -3.95
C SER A 79 -16.40 4.17 -5.12
N PHE A 80 -15.25 3.51 -4.92
CA PHE A 80 -14.64 2.63 -5.91
C PHE A 80 -15.44 1.33 -6.07
N ASP A 81 -15.82 0.69 -4.96
CA ASP A 81 -16.66 -0.52 -4.98
C ASP A 81 -18.02 -0.25 -5.63
N ASP A 82 -18.67 0.87 -5.29
CA ASP A 82 -19.94 1.28 -5.88
C ASP A 82 -19.84 1.41 -7.40
N LYS A 83 -18.82 2.12 -7.90
CA LYS A 83 -18.64 2.33 -9.35
C LYS A 83 -18.20 1.06 -10.07
N ILE A 84 -17.37 0.24 -9.46
CA ILE A 84 -16.90 -1.01 -10.04
C ILE A 84 -17.98 -2.08 -10.03
N SER A 85 -18.88 -2.08 -9.06
CA SER A 85 -19.99 -3.03 -9.00
C SER A 85 -20.86 -3.00 -10.26
N VAL A 86 -20.96 -1.85 -10.92
CA VAL A 86 -21.72 -1.64 -12.17
C VAL A 86 -21.01 -2.22 -13.40
N VAL A 87 -19.69 -2.37 -13.35
CA VAL A 87 -18.90 -2.89 -14.47
C VAL A 87 -19.02 -4.43 -14.55
N PRO A 88 -19.28 -5.01 -15.73
CA PRO A 88 -19.26 -6.46 -15.91
C PRO A 88 -17.91 -7.09 -15.53
N SER A 89 -17.94 -8.22 -14.82
CA SER A 89 -16.73 -8.91 -14.34
C SER A 89 -15.71 -9.23 -15.44
N ARG A 90 -16.19 -9.50 -16.66
CA ARG A 90 -15.34 -9.75 -17.85
C ARG A 90 -14.46 -8.56 -18.19
N LEU A 91 -15.00 -7.34 -18.11
CA LEU A 91 -14.26 -6.11 -18.39
C LEU A 91 -13.26 -5.80 -17.28
N LYS A 92 -13.62 -6.04 -16.01
CA LYS A 92 -12.68 -5.87 -14.89
C LYS A 92 -11.43 -6.72 -15.08
N PHE A 93 -11.61 -7.98 -15.49
CA PHE A 93 -10.50 -8.91 -15.71
C PHE A 93 -9.62 -8.47 -16.89
N PHE A 94 -10.25 -8.07 -18.00
CA PHE A 94 -9.54 -7.57 -19.18
C PHE A 94 -8.70 -6.32 -18.88
N TYR A 95 -9.31 -5.29 -18.27
CA TYR A 95 -8.59 -4.07 -17.91
C TYR A 95 -7.54 -4.31 -16.81
N GLY A 96 -7.82 -5.20 -15.86
CA GLY A 96 -6.86 -5.58 -14.82
C GLY A 96 -5.60 -6.24 -15.39
N ILE A 97 -5.75 -7.20 -16.32
CA ILE A 97 -4.61 -7.83 -16.99
C ILE A 97 -3.80 -6.82 -17.78
N ASN A 98 -4.47 -5.94 -18.54
CA ASN A 98 -3.77 -4.91 -19.31
C ASN A 98 -2.99 -3.95 -18.39
N ALA A 99 -3.56 -3.56 -17.25
CA ALA A 99 -2.88 -2.71 -16.28
C ALA A 99 -1.64 -3.40 -15.71
N VAL A 100 -1.72 -4.69 -15.36
CA VAL A 100 -0.56 -5.48 -14.89
C VAL A 100 0.50 -5.59 -15.99
N TYR A 101 0.10 -5.86 -17.23
CA TYR A 101 1.02 -5.96 -18.37
C TYR A 101 1.77 -4.65 -18.61
N ILE A 102 1.07 -3.53 -18.55
CA ILE A 102 1.66 -2.19 -18.65
C ILE A 102 2.63 -1.95 -17.49
N LEU A 103 2.26 -2.31 -16.26
CA LEU A 103 3.14 -2.19 -15.08
C LEU A 103 4.47 -2.94 -15.27
N PHE A 104 4.42 -4.14 -15.84
CA PHE A 104 5.62 -4.93 -16.15
C PHE A 104 6.52 -4.35 -17.26
N ILE A 105 5.97 -3.52 -18.16
CA ILE A 105 6.78 -2.84 -19.18
C ILE A 105 7.54 -1.65 -18.59
N PHE A 106 6.96 -0.99 -17.58
CA PHE A 106 7.50 0.24 -17.01
C PHE A 106 8.33 0.04 -15.73
N VAL A 107 8.35 -1.16 -15.15
CA VAL A 107 9.20 -1.58 -14.02
C VAL A 107 10.33 -2.44 -14.55
#